data_AF-A0A965JSD2-F1
#
_entry.id   AF-A0A965JSD2-F1
#
_cell.length_a   1.000
_cell.length_b   1.000
_cell.length_c   1.000
_cell.angle_alpha   90.00
_cell.angle_beta   90.00
_cell.angle_gamma   90.00
#
_symmetry.space_group_name_H-M   'P 1'
#
loop_
_entity.id
_entity.type
_entity.pdbx_description
1 polymer ?
#
loop_
_entity_poly.entity_id
_entity_poly.type
_entity_poly.pdbx_seq_one_letter_code
_entity_poly.pdbx_strand_id
1 'polypeptide(L)'
;RGMYFLDMPHMAQANYFKNTRALPKWYWTGQTKMACMQDTVGQTLRYGYAHHIQRLMVLGNFALLAEVMPQAVADWFLAIYVDAVEWVELPNVAGMALFANGGRFTSKPYIASGAYIKRMSNYCGACRYKSEYGDNACPFTNLYWHFLIKNQQDFNKNPRMKLMMANLNKISEDEQKEIVLHAQSILSHIDQI
;
A
#
# COMPACT_ATOMS: atom_id res chain seq x y z
N ARG A 1 20.56 -3.27 6.52
CA ARG A 1 21.93 -2.70 6.61
C ARG A 1 22.71 -2.74 5.29
N GLY A 2 23.11 -3.91 4.77
CA GLY A 2 23.98 -3.97 3.58
C GLY A 2 23.42 -3.22 2.37
N MET A 3 22.14 -3.45 2.05
CA MET A 3 21.45 -2.76 0.95
C MET A 3 21.35 -1.24 1.11
N TYR A 4 21.28 -0.73 2.35
CA TYR A 4 21.27 0.71 2.59
C TYR A 4 22.60 1.33 2.15
N PHE A 5 23.72 0.83 2.67
CA PHE A 5 25.04 1.38 2.31
C PHE A 5 25.44 1.12 0.85
N LEU A 6 24.93 0.04 0.25
CA LEU A 6 25.21 -0.28 -1.16
C LEU A 6 24.48 0.65 -2.14
N ASP A 7 23.26 1.08 -1.82
CA ASP A 7 22.37 1.73 -2.78
C ASP A 7 22.10 3.22 -2.49
N MET A 8 22.64 3.77 -1.41
CA MET A 8 22.55 5.20 -1.16
C MET A 8 23.43 6.00 -2.15
N PRO A 9 22.98 7.18 -2.61
CA PRO A 9 21.71 7.86 -2.26
C PRO A 9 20.50 7.43 -3.11
N HIS A 10 20.67 6.57 -4.11
CA HIS A 10 19.60 6.18 -5.04
C HIS A 10 18.38 5.59 -4.33
N MET A 11 18.58 4.81 -3.27
CA MET A 11 17.48 4.22 -2.49
C MET A 11 16.55 5.29 -1.89
N ALA A 12 17.11 6.40 -1.38
CA ALA A 12 16.32 7.49 -0.79
C ALA A 12 15.51 8.27 -1.85
N GLN A 13 16.03 8.34 -3.08
CA GLN A 13 15.40 9.06 -4.19
C GLN A 13 14.51 8.16 -5.07
N ALA A 14 14.43 6.87 -4.74
CA ALA A 14 13.76 5.88 -5.57
C ALA A 14 12.24 6.16 -5.64
N ASN A 15 11.69 6.10 -6.85
CA ASN A 15 10.26 6.25 -7.10
C ASN A 15 9.86 5.56 -8.41
N TYR A 16 10.01 4.24 -8.45
CA TYR A 16 9.78 3.40 -9.63
C TYR A 16 8.43 3.65 -10.31
N PHE A 17 7.35 3.75 -9.52
CA PHE A 17 5.99 3.99 -10.01
C PHE A 17 5.66 5.48 -10.27
N LYS A 18 6.61 6.39 -10.02
CA LYS A 18 6.42 7.85 -10.15
C LYS A 18 5.23 8.36 -9.33
N ASN A 19 5.07 7.82 -8.13
CA ASN A 19 4.02 8.18 -7.20
C ASN A 19 4.25 9.58 -6.62
N THR A 20 3.22 10.42 -6.57
CA THR A 20 3.33 11.83 -6.15
C THR A 20 2.32 12.24 -5.09
N ARG A 21 1.42 11.35 -4.67
CA ARG A 21 0.36 11.71 -3.72
C ARG A 21 0.95 11.99 -2.34
N ALA A 22 0.42 13.02 -1.68
CA ALA A 22 0.74 13.29 -0.28
C ALA A 22 0.25 12.14 0.63
N LEU A 23 0.91 11.96 1.76
CA LEU A 23 0.47 11.00 2.77
C LEU A 23 -0.91 11.43 3.31
N PRO A 24 -1.94 10.54 3.33
CA PRO A 24 -3.25 10.89 3.85
C PRO A 24 -3.20 11.35 5.30
N LYS A 25 -3.99 12.35 5.67
CA LYS A 25 -3.92 13.02 6.99
C LYS A 25 -4.17 12.05 8.13
N TRP A 26 -5.02 11.05 7.91
CA TRP A 26 -5.36 10.06 8.93
C TRP A 26 -4.22 9.10 9.26
N TYR A 27 -3.09 9.08 8.54
CA TYR A 27 -1.86 8.42 9.03
C TYR A 27 -1.34 9.06 10.33
N TRP A 28 -1.64 10.34 10.56
CA TRP A 28 -1.23 11.07 11.77
C TRP A 28 -2.28 11.06 12.88
N THR A 29 -3.54 10.73 12.57
CA THR A 29 -4.65 10.84 13.53
C THR A 29 -5.37 9.53 13.81
N GLY A 30 -5.23 8.52 12.94
CA GLY A 30 -6.03 7.30 12.96
C GLY A 30 -7.51 7.49 12.60
N GLN A 31 -7.91 8.69 12.16
CA GLN A 31 -9.31 9.03 11.87
C GLN A 31 -9.69 8.60 10.43
N THR A 32 -9.94 7.31 10.25
CA THR A 32 -10.41 6.70 9.00
C THR A 32 -11.51 5.68 9.29
N LYS A 33 -12.38 5.38 8.31
CA LYS A 33 -13.45 4.37 8.46
C LYS A 33 -12.96 2.96 8.15
N MET A 34 -11.72 2.81 7.66
CA MET A 34 -11.07 1.50 7.46
C MET A 34 -10.58 0.94 8.80
N ALA A 35 -11.29 -0.04 9.36
CA ALA A 35 -10.98 -0.61 10.68
C ALA A 35 -9.54 -1.12 10.82
N CYS A 36 -8.97 -1.73 9.78
CA CYS A 36 -7.56 -2.18 9.78
C CYS A 36 -6.57 -1.01 9.91
N MET A 37 -6.82 0.09 9.20
CA MET A 37 -5.97 1.28 9.27
C MET A 37 -6.17 2.02 10.59
N GLN A 38 -7.42 2.16 11.05
CA GLN A 38 -7.75 2.78 12.33
C GLN A 38 -7.04 2.08 13.49
N ASP A 39 -7.12 0.74 13.57
CA ASP A 39 -6.48 -0.03 14.63
C ASP A 39 -4.94 0.06 14.52
N THR A 40 -4.39 -0.15 13.33
CA THR A 40 -2.93 -0.17 13.14
C THR A 40 -2.29 1.20 13.40
N VAL A 41 -2.89 2.27 12.87
CA VAL A 41 -2.42 3.65 13.13
C VAL A 41 -2.64 4.01 14.60
N GLY A 42 -3.79 3.67 15.19
CA GLY A 42 -4.07 3.94 16.61
C GLY A 42 -3.08 3.24 17.56
N GLN A 43 -2.77 1.97 17.30
CA GLN A 43 -1.74 1.22 18.02
C GLN A 43 -0.36 1.90 17.87
N THR A 44 -0.02 2.29 16.64
CA THR A 44 1.26 2.96 16.35
C THR A 44 1.38 4.29 17.09
N LEU A 45 0.35 5.13 17.07
CA LEU A 45 0.35 6.42 17.79
C LEU A 45 0.42 6.24 19.31
N ARG A 46 -0.18 5.18 19.85
CA ARG A 46 -0.19 4.93 21.30
C ARG A 46 1.12 4.36 21.83
N TYR A 47 1.74 3.46 21.08
CA TYR A 47 2.88 2.67 21.58
C TYR A 47 4.19 2.91 20.81
N GLY A 48 4.16 3.66 19.71
CA GLY A 48 5.28 3.76 18.77
C GLY A 48 5.66 2.40 18.19
N TYR A 49 4.70 1.47 18.10
CA TYR A 49 4.93 0.07 17.70
C TYR A 49 3.74 -0.52 16.93
N ALA A 50 4.09 -1.19 15.83
CA ALA A 50 3.25 -2.15 15.12
C ALA A 50 4.14 -3.31 14.69
N HIS A 51 3.60 -4.52 14.62
CA HIS A 51 4.41 -5.67 14.20
C HIS A 51 4.62 -5.67 12.68
N HIS A 52 5.55 -6.50 12.19
CA HIS A 52 5.99 -6.47 10.79
C HIS A 52 4.85 -6.55 9.76
N ILE A 53 3.89 -7.45 9.92
CA ILE A 53 2.82 -7.62 8.91
C ILE A 53 1.80 -6.46 8.89
N GLN A 54 1.62 -5.72 9.99
CA GLN A 54 0.86 -4.47 10.03
C GLN A 54 1.59 -3.37 9.23
N ARG A 55 2.90 -3.23 9.47
CA ARG A 55 3.75 -2.29 8.72
C ARG A 55 3.72 -2.56 7.23
N LEU A 56 3.90 -3.83 6.82
CA LEU A 56 3.98 -4.22 5.42
C LEU A 56 2.61 -4.26 4.73
N MET A 57 1.66 -5.06 5.24
CA MET A 57 0.46 -5.43 4.49
C MET A 57 -0.78 -4.59 4.81
N VAL A 58 -0.70 -3.72 5.83
CA VAL A 58 -1.74 -2.74 6.14
C VAL A 58 -1.26 -1.36 5.72
N LEU A 59 -0.26 -0.81 6.41
CA LEU A 59 0.19 0.57 6.19
C LEU A 59 0.94 0.75 4.86
N GLY A 60 1.94 -0.10 4.60
CA GLY A 60 2.75 -0.04 3.39
C GLY A 60 1.98 -0.40 2.14
N ASN A 61 1.22 -1.50 2.18
CA ASN A 61 0.32 -1.91 1.10
C ASN A 61 -0.68 -0.80 0.75
N PHE A 62 -1.34 -0.17 1.74
CA PHE A 62 -2.23 0.95 1.44
C PHE A 62 -1.48 2.11 0.79
N ALA A 63 -0.34 2.53 1.34
CA ALA A 63 0.43 3.65 0.80
C ALA A 63 0.88 3.41 -0.65
N LEU A 64 1.29 2.18 -0.96
CA LEU A 64 1.65 1.77 -2.33
C LEU A 64 0.42 1.82 -3.26
N LEU A 65 -0.68 1.20 -2.85
CA LEU A 65 -1.92 1.16 -3.64
C LEU A 65 -2.56 2.54 -3.83
N ALA A 66 -2.39 3.44 -2.86
CA ALA A 66 -2.86 4.82 -2.88
C ALA A 66 -1.90 5.77 -3.62
N GLU A 67 -0.81 5.26 -4.16
CA GLU A 67 0.17 6.02 -4.96
C GLU A 67 0.84 7.15 -4.17
N VAL A 68 1.06 6.92 -2.87
CA VAL A 68 1.73 7.87 -1.98
C VAL A 68 3.21 7.97 -2.34
N MET A 69 3.74 9.19 -2.30
CA MET A 69 5.15 9.48 -2.53
C MET A 69 6.02 8.69 -1.55
N PRO A 70 6.98 7.86 -2.02
CA PRO A 70 7.76 6.98 -1.15
C PRO A 70 8.50 7.70 -0.03
N GLN A 71 9.02 8.90 -0.32
CA GLN A 71 9.73 9.74 0.64
C GLN A 71 8.81 10.14 1.81
N ALA A 72 7.57 10.55 1.53
CA ALA A 72 6.61 10.91 2.57
C ALA A 72 6.22 9.72 3.47
N VAL A 73 6.21 8.51 2.91
CA VAL A 73 5.96 7.29 3.69
C VAL A 73 7.18 6.95 4.54
N ALA A 74 8.40 7.01 3.98
CA ALA A 74 9.63 6.76 4.72
C ALA A 74 9.79 7.73 5.89
N ASP A 75 9.56 9.03 5.66
CA ASP A 75 9.58 10.06 6.70
C ASP A 75 8.60 9.73 7.84
N TRP A 76 7.39 9.29 7.51
CA TRP A 76 6.39 8.91 8.53
C TRP A 76 6.81 7.67 9.32
N PHE A 77 7.29 6.62 8.64
CA PHE A 77 7.78 5.41 9.31
C PHE A 77 8.99 5.70 10.22
N LEU A 78 9.89 6.56 9.76
CA LEU A 78 11.06 7.00 10.51
C LEU A 78 10.67 7.83 11.74
N ALA A 79 9.64 8.67 11.64
CA ALA A 79 9.18 9.52 12.73
C ALA A 79 8.37 8.77 13.80
N ILE A 80 7.64 7.72 13.43
CA ILE A 80 6.57 7.18 14.28
C ILE A 80 6.96 5.94 15.11
N TYR A 81 7.91 5.12 14.64
CA TYR A 81 8.27 3.88 15.34
C TYR A 81 9.50 4.06 16.22
N VAL A 82 9.45 3.56 17.46
CA VAL A 82 10.56 3.65 18.43
C VAL A 82 11.82 2.90 18.00
N ASP A 83 11.66 1.94 17.08
CA ASP A 83 12.75 1.13 16.53
C ASP A 83 13.22 1.63 15.15
N ALA A 84 12.71 2.76 14.68
CA ALA A 84 13.08 3.29 13.37
C ALA A 84 14.42 4.02 13.42
N VAL A 85 15.38 3.45 12.70
CA VAL A 85 16.63 4.09 12.31
C VAL A 85 16.80 3.88 10.81
N GLU A 86 17.17 4.94 10.08
CA GLU A 86 17.11 5.00 8.61
C GLU A 86 17.74 3.79 7.91
N TRP A 87 18.88 3.29 8.39
CA TRP A 87 19.57 2.14 7.76
C TRP A 87 18.77 0.82 7.82
N VAL A 88 17.80 0.71 8.73
CA VAL A 88 16.81 -0.37 8.83
C VAL A 88 15.51 0.02 8.15
N GLU A 89 15.01 1.22 8.45
CA GLU A 89 13.69 1.71 8.03
C GLU A 89 13.62 1.86 6.51
N LEU A 90 14.54 2.61 5.90
CA LEU A 90 14.46 2.98 4.48
C LEU A 90 14.48 1.77 3.54
N PRO A 91 15.35 0.74 3.73
CA PRO A 91 15.26 -0.47 2.91
C PRO A 91 13.94 -1.22 3.05
N ASN A 92 13.35 -1.23 4.25
CA ASN A 92 12.05 -1.87 4.47
C ASN A 92 10.92 -1.07 3.82
N VAL A 93 10.92 0.25 3.92
CA VAL A 93 9.85 1.07 3.35
C VAL A 93 10.00 1.24 1.84
N ALA A 94 11.09 1.85 1.38
CA ALA A 94 11.31 2.09 -0.05
C ALA A 94 11.48 0.79 -0.83
N GLY A 95 12.20 -0.20 -0.27
CA GLY A 95 12.48 -1.45 -0.96
C GLY A 95 11.36 -2.48 -0.84
N MET A 96 10.97 -2.86 0.38
CA MET A 96 10.02 -3.95 0.61
C MET A 96 8.57 -3.50 0.46
N ALA A 97 8.15 -2.48 1.19
CA ALA A 97 6.76 -2.08 1.27
C ALA A 97 6.27 -1.39 -0.01
N LEU A 98 7.09 -0.50 -0.57
CA LEU A 98 6.67 0.38 -1.66
C LEU A 98 7.24 -0.01 -3.02
N PHE A 99 8.19 -0.95 -3.07
CA PHE A 99 8.86 -1.37 -4.30
C PHE A 99 9.42 -0.17 -5.11
N ALA A 100 9.79 0.91 -4.42
CA ALA A 100 10.21 2.17 -5.02
C ALA A 100 11.51 2.05 -5.81
N ASN A 101 12.32 1.01 -5.54
CA ASN A 101 13.55 0.68 -6.26
C ASN A 101 13.40 -0.40 -7.35
N GLY A 102 12.18 -0.70 -7.79
CA GLY A 102 11.91 -1.34 -9.09
C GLY A 102 12.42 -2.78 -9.29
N GLY A 103 12.72 -3.50 -8.21
CA GLY A 103 13.18 -4.90 -8.28
C GLY A 103 14.56 -5.16 -7.66
N ARG A 104 15.28 -4.09 -7.25
CA ARG A 104 16.64 -4.20 -6.72
C ARG A 104 16.71 -4.77 -5.30
N PHE A 105 15.62 -4.69 -4.55
CA PHE A 105 15.53 -5.21 -3.17
C PHE A 105 14.61 -6.43 -3.05
N THR A 106 13.46 -6.41 -3.72
CA THR A 106 12.51 -7.54 -3.77
C THR A 106 12.16 -7.85 -5.21
N SER A 107 11.70 -9.07 -5.51
CA SER A 107 11.39 -9.49 -6.89
C SER A 107 9.95 -9.18 -7.34
N LYS A 108 9.08 -8.75 -6.43
CA LYS A 108 7.72 -8.31 -6.72
C LYS A 108 7.22 -7.32 -5.66
N PRO A 109 6.28 -6.41 -5.99
CA PRO A 109 5.62 -5.59 -4.99
C PRO A 109 4.75 -6.44 -4.05
N TYR A 110 4.74 -6.10 -2.76
CA TYR A 110 3.86 -6.71 -1.76
C TYR A 110 2.50 -6.01 -1.73
N ILE A 111 1.71 -6.22 -2.78
CA ILE A 111 0.35 -5.70 -2.90
C ILE A 111 -0.69 -6.79 -2.62
N ALA A 112 -1.78 -6.40 -1.97
CA ALA A 112 -2.93 -7.29 -1.76
C ALA A 112 -4.24 -6.52 -1.58
N SER A 113 -5.34 -7.15 -2.01
CA SER A 113 -6.70 -6.64 -1.80
C SER A 113 -7.18 -6.84 -0.35
N GLY A 114 -8.38 -6.34 -0.05
CA GLY A 114 -9.05 -6.55 1.24
C GLY A 114 -9.25 -8.03 1.59
N ALA A 115 -9.28 -8.94 0.60
CA ALA A 115 -9.40 -10.38 0.83
C ALA A 115 -8.21 -10.96 1.63
N TYR A 116 -7.00 -10.40 1.46
CA TYR A 116 -5.84 -10.80 2.26
C TYR A 116 -6.03 -10.38 3.72
N ILE A 117 -6.40 -9.12 3.96
CA ILE A 117 -6.62 -8.58 5.31
C ILE A 117 -7.72 -9.38 6.01
N LYS A 118 -8.82 -9.67 5.32
CA LYS A 118 -9.93 -10.49 5.84
C LYS A 118 -9.50 -11.89 6.26
N ARG A 119 -8.57 -12.53 5.52
CA ARG A 119 -8.08 -13.87 5.83
C ARG A 119 -7.08 -13.89 6.98
N MET A 120 -6.26 -12.84 7.10
CA MET A 120 -5.11 -12.80 8.02
C MET A 120 -5.40 -12.02 9.31
N SER A 121 -6.62 -11.51 9.48
CA SER A 121 -7.00 -10.69 10.64
C SER A 121 -8.50 -10.80 10.95
N ASN A 122 -8.91 -10.20 12.06
CA ASN A 122 -10.31 -10.03 12.46
C ASN A 122 -10.86 -8.62 12.16
N TYR A 123 -10.09 -7.73 11.54
CA TYR A 123 -10.48 -6.33 11.29
C TYR A 123 -11.78 -6.17 10.50
N CYS A 124 -11.98 -7.02 9.49
CA CYS A 124 -13.11 -6.91 8.57
C CYS A 124 -14.47 -7.21 9.23
N GLY A 125 -14.50 -7.86 10.41
CA GLY A 125 -15.76 -8.20 11.08
C GLY A 125 -16.59 -6.96 11.48
N ALA A 126 -15.92 -5.96 12.04
CA ALA A 126 -16.52 -4.70 12.48
C ALA A 126 -16.34 -3.54 11.48
N CYS A 127 -15.68 -3.78 10.35
CA CYS A 127 -15.39 -2.73 9.37
C CYS A 127 -16.68 -2.24 8.68
N ARG A 128 -16.75 -0.93 8.41
CA ARG A 128 -17.81 -0.33 7.57
C ARG A 128 -17.81 -0.92 6.16
N TYR A 129 -16.62 -1.14 5.62
CA TYR A 129 -16.43 -1.64 4.26
C TYR A 129 -16.48 -3.17 4.23
N LYS A 130 -17.48 -3.72 3.52
CA LYS A 130 -17.78 -5.17 3.50
C LYS A 130 -17.97 -5.76 2.11
N SER A 131 -18.23 -4.93 1.10
CA SER A 131 -18.44 -5.37 -0.28
C SER A 131 -17.18 -5.20 -1.12
N GLU A 132 -17.20 -5.79 -2.31
CA GLU A 132 -16.20 -5.55 -3.35
C GLU A 132 -16.54 -4.33 -4.22
N TYR A 133 -17.85 -4.03 -4.34
CA TYR A 133 -18.41 -2.97 -5.19
C TYR A 133 -19.38 -2.05 -4.41
N GLY A 134 -19.66 -0.87 -4.97
CA GLY A 134 -20.57 0.14 -4.42
C GLY A 134 -20.01 0.93 -3.24
N ASP A 135 -20.86 1.73 -2.59
CA ASP A 135 -20.46 2.71 -1.55
C ASP A 135 -19.80 2.10 -0.30
N ASN A 136 -20.04 0.80 -0.06
CA ASN A 136 -19.45 0.05 1.06
C ASN A 136 -18.26 -0.82 0.62
N ALA A 137 -17.73 -0.59 -0.58
CA ALA A 137 -16.62 -1.36 -1.09
C ALA A 137 -15.34 -1.12 -0.31
N CYS A 138 -14.56 -2.17 -0.06
CA CYS A 138 -13.26 -2.04 0.58
C CYS A 138 -12.30 -1.21 -0.30
N PRO A 139 -11.73 -0.10 0.22
CA PRO A 139 -10.77 0.70 -0.52
C PRO A 139 -9.55 -0.12 -0.99
N PHE A 140 -9.04 -1.03 -0.16
CA PHE A 140 -7.93 -1.92 -0.55
C PHE A 140 -8.25 -2.76 -1.79
N THR A 141 -9.48 -3.26 -1.93
CA THR A 141 -9.85 -4.10 -3.08
C THR A 141 -9.92 -3.28 -4.36
N ASN A 142 -10.55 -2.11 -4.32
CA ASN A 142 -10.65 -1.24 -5.49
C ASN A 142 -9.29 -0.70 -5.91
N LEU A 143 -8.50 -0.20 -4.95
CA LEU A 143 -7.15 0.30 -5.22
C LEU A 143 -6.21 -0.81 -5.69
N TYR A 144 -6.35 -2.05 -5.19
CA TYR A 144 -5.58 -3.20 -5.67
C TYR A 144 -5.78 -3.46 -7.17
N TRP A 145 -7.04 -3.53 -7.62
CA TRP A 145 -7.32 -3.77 -9.03
C TRP A 145 -6.90 -2.58 -9.90
N HIS A 146 -7.18 -1.36 -9.45
CA HIS A 146 -6.72 -0.15 -10.12
C HIS A 146 -5.19 -0.13 -10.30
N PHE A 147 -4.44 -0.49 -9.26
CA PHE A 147 -2.98 -0.52 -9.30
C PHE A 147 -2.45 -1.59 -10.28
N LEU A 148 -3.10 -2.75 -10.37
CA LEU A 148 -2.76 -3.77 -11.38
C LEU A 148 -3.07 -3.31 -12.80
N ILE A 149 -4.22 -2.66 -13.03
CA ILE A 149 -4.63 -2.12 -14.33
C ILE A 149 -3.63 -1.06 -14.80
N LYS A 150 -3.33 -0.09 -13.94
CA LYS A 150 -2.41 1.02 -14.26
C LYS A 150 -1.00 0.54 -14.64
N ASN A 151 -0.50 -0.50 -13.98
CA ASN A 151 0.86 -1.01 -14.16
C ASN A 151 0.91 -2.33 -14.95
N GLN A 152 -0.16 -2.66 -15.68
CA GLN A 152 -0.33 -3.95 -16.37
C GLN A 152 0.83 -4.25 -17.33
N GLN A 153 1.35 -3.25 -18.04
CA GLN A 153 2.46 -3.42 -19.00
C GLN A 153 3.74 -3.93 -18.32
N ASP A 154 4.08 -3.42 -17.15
CA ASP A 154 5.28 -3.83 -16.41
C ASP A 154 5.05 -5.13 -15.66
N PHE A 155 3.87 -5.33 -15.07
CA PHE A 155 3.55 -6.56 -14.34
C PHE A 155 3.41 -7.78 -15.25
N ASN A 156 2.98 -7.63 -16.50
CA ASN A 156 2.97 -8.72 -17.47
C ASN A 156 4.38 -9.26 -17.78
N LYS A 157 5.42 -8.43 -17.62
CA LYS A 157 6.82 -8.84 -17.81
C LYS A 157 7.40 -9.53 -16.59
N ASN A 158 6.81 -9.37 -15.40
CA ASN A 158 7.30 -9.96 -14.16
C ASN A 158 6.74 -11.39 -13.95
N PRO A 159 7.58 -12.44 -13.98
CA PRO A 159 7.12 -13.83 -13.80
C PRO A 159 6.41 -14.08 -12.47
N ARG A 160 6.76 -13.34 -11.42
CA ARG A 160 6.16 -13.46 -10.07
C ARG A 160 4.78 -12.80 -9.96
N MET A 161 4.38 -12.01 -10.96
CA MET A 161 3.07 -11.36 -11.03
C MET A 161 2.06 -12.11 -11.92
N LYS A 162 2.49 -13.15 -12.65
CA LYS A 162 1.67 -13.89 -13.63
C LYS A 162 0.28 -14.28 -13.12
N LEU A 163 0.17 -14.80 -11.90
CA LEU A 163 -1.11 -15.23 -11.34
C LEU A 163 -2.06 -14.05 -11.09
N MET A 164 -1.54 -12.92 -10.61
CA MET A 164 -2.33 -11.71 -10.39
C MET A 164 -2.83 -11.14 -11.72
N MET A 165 -1.95 -11.11 -12.74
CA MET A 165 -2.31 -10.66 -14.09
C MET A 165 -3.30 -11.59 -14.77
N ALA A 166 -3.18 -12.91 -14.56
CA ALA A 166 -4.15 -13.88 -15.07
C ALA A 166 -5.55 -13.70 -14.44
N ASN A 167 -5.62 -13.26 -13.16
CA ASN A 167 -6.89 -12.94 -12.54
C ASN A 167 -7.46 -11.60 -13.07
N LEU A 168 -6.62 -10.59 -13.30
CA LEU A 168 -7.05 -9.34 -13.92
C LEU A 168 -7.64 -9.59 -15.32
N ASN A 169 -7.02 -10.46 -16.13
CA ASN A 169 -7.48 -10.78 -17.48
C ASN A 169 -8.85 -11.50 -17.52
N LYS A 170 -9.40 -11.93 -16.38
CA LYS A 170 -10.76 -12.49 -16.28
C LYS A 170 -11.81 -11.40 -16.06
N ILE A 171 -11.40 -10.19 -15.67
CA ILE A 171 -12.27 -9.04 -15.47
C ILE A 171 -12.49 -8.38 -16.84
N SER A 172 -13.75 -8.12 -17.20
CA SER A 172 -14.09 -7.52 -18.49
C SER A 172 -13.52 -6.10 -18.61
N GLU A 173 -13.29 -5.63 -19.83
CA GLU A 173 -12.76 -4.27 -20.04
C GLU A 173 -13.69 -3.19 -19.47
N ASP A 174 -15.01 -3.38 -19.55
CA ASP A 174 -15.97 -2.44 -19.02
C ASP A 174 -15.95 -2.43 -17.49
N GLU A 175 -15.83 -3.60 -16.85
CA GLU A 175 -15.66 -3.67 -15.39
C GLU A 175 -14.31 -3.06 -14.94
N GLN A 176 -13.24 -3.22 -15.71
CA GLN A 176 -11.96 -2.54 -15.44
C GLN A 176 -12.09 -1.02 -15.50
N LYS A 177 -12.87 -0.47 -16.44
CA LYS A 177 -13.14 0.99 -16.50
C LYS A 177 -13.88 1.47 -15.25
N GLU A 178 -14.91 0.74 -14.82
CA GLU A 178 -15.64 1.06 -13.58
C GLU A 178 -14.76 1.02 -12.34
N ILE A 179 -13.89 0.01 -12.22
CA ILE A 179 -12.88 -0.08 -11.15
C ILE A 179 -11.97 1.14 -11.15
N VAL A 180 -11.50 1.57 -12.32
CA VAL A 180 -10.62 2.75 -12.44
C VAL A 180 -11.35 4.02 -12.01
N LEU A 181 -12.59 4.23 -12.46
CA LEU A 181 -13.40 5.39 -12.07
C LEU A 181 -13.65 5.43 -10.56
N HIS A 182 -14.01 4.29 -9.97
CA HIS A 182 -14.26 4.20 -8.54
C HIS A 182 -12.98 4.42 -7.72
N ALA A 183 -11.86 3.81 -8.12
CA ALA A 183 -10.57 4.03 -7.46
C ALA A 183 -10.14 5.50 -7.52
N GLN A 184 -10.33 6.18 -8.65
CA GLN A 184 -10.06 7.62 -8.76
C GLN A 184 -10.92 8.46 -7.81
N SER A 185 -12.20 8.09 -7.62
CA SER A 185 -13.07 8.72 -6.63
C SER A 185 -12.58 8.53 -5.19
N ILE A 186 -12.11 7.32 -4.85
CA ILE A 186 -11.49 7.03 -3.55
C ILE A 186 -10.22 7.87 -3.35
N LEU A 187 -9.35 7.96 -4.37
CA LEU A 187 -8.10 8.71 -4.30
C LEU A 187 -8.31 10.22 -4.21
N SER A 188 -9.36 10.77 -4.83
CA SER A 188 -9.69 12.20 -4.73
C SER A 188 -10.30 12.57 -3.37
N HIS A 189 -10.97 11.62 -2.71
CA HIS A 189 -11.56 11.79 -1.38
C HIS A 189 -10.81 11.00 -0.29
N ILE A 190 -9.50 10.77 -0.47
CA ILE A 190 -8.71 9.86 0.36
C ILE A 190 -8.67 10.24 1.85
N ASP A 191 -8.88 11.52 2.19
CA ASP A 191 -8.96 11.97 3.58
C ASP A 191 -10.34 11.74 4.24
N GLN A 192 -11.34 11.25 3.48
CA GLN A 192 -12.73 11.06 3.94
C GLN A 192 -13.13 9.58 4.12
N ILE A 193 -12.23 8.66 3.76
CA ILE A 193 -12.43 7.20 3.83
C ILE A 193 -11.98 6.58 5.15
#